data_AF-A0A0N4V9P1-F1
#
_entry.id   AF-A0A0N4V9P1-F1
#
_cell.length_a   1.000
_cell.length_b   1.000
_cell.length_c   1.000
_cell.angle_alpha   90.00
_cell.angle_beta   90.00
_cell.angle_gamma   90.00
#
_symmetry.space_group_name_H-M   'P 1'
#
loop_
_entity.id
_entity.type
_entity.pdbx_description
1 polymer ?
#
loop_
_entity_poly.entity_id
_entity_poly.type
_entity_poly.pdbx_seq_one_letter_code
_entity_poly.pdbx_strand_id
1 'polypeptide(L)'
;MSWEAWRGEVEKTVVAFCLMLVSAFLNFFLLTLIHDIVPRNSLPDIVFMLIPQQRWAWAVGDVFSTISSILGFACVLLHVNRLIVFRRLLLLGAIMYGLRAVVMSVTFLPPSFEHKSEVCLPQVNRTAMYTMEIASSWLAAPILIFGVAALVVSGGHYTMDVLIAYWLTSHIFYAYHQIFETPSSQRSDAPLSKLWWYYLCWWFEKDVPDGPLANEWDWPFSKPIILKDFVSKVNSRLR
;
A
#
# COMPACT_ATOMS: atom_id res chain seq x y z
N MET A 1 -18.70 -14.19 -16.91
CA MET A 1 -19.02 -14.33 -15.48
C MET A 1 -20.54 -14.33 -15.33
N SER A 2 -21.11 -15.31 -14.64
CA SER A 2 -22.56 -15.35 -14.36
C SER A 2 -22.93 -14.22 -13.39
N TRP A 3 -24.20 -13.79 -13.40
CA TRP A 3 -24.70 -12.72 -12.53
C TRP A 3 -24.50 -13.02 -11.03
N GLU A 4 -24.68 -14.28 -10.64
CA GLU A 4 -24.49 -14.73 -9.26
C GLU A 4 -23.02 -14.66 -8.83
N ALA A 5 -22.10 -15.08 -9.70
CA ALA A 5 -20.67 -14.96 -9.43
C ALA A 5 -20.26 -13.48 -9.28
N TRP A 6 -20.74 -12.59 -10.18
CA TRP A 6 -20.45 -11.16 -10.06
C TRP A 6 -20.98 -10.56 -8.75
N ARG A 7 -22.19 -10.93 -8.32
CA ARG A 7 -22.77 -10.48 -7.04
C ARG A 7 -21.92 -10.90 -5.84
N GLY A 8 -21.49 -12.17 -5.80
CA GLY A 8 -20.63 -12.68 -4.73
C GLY A 8 -19.30 -11.92 -4.65
N GLU A 9 -18.71 -11.59 -5.80
CA GLU A 9 -17.48 -10.78 -5.86
C GLU A 9 -17.68 -9.36 -5.31
N VAL A 10 -18.83 -8.72 -5.59
CA VAL A 10 -19.16 -7.39 -5.05
C VAL A 10 -19.36 -7.44 -3.54
N GLU A 11 -20.12 -8.41 -3.03
CA GLU A 11 -20.37 -8.56 -1.59
C GLU A 11 -19.07 -8.71 -0.80
N LYS A 12 -18.16 -9.58 -1.26
CA LYS A 12 -16.83 -9.73 -0.69
C LYS A 12 -16.02 -8.44 -0.77
N THR A 13 -16.10 -7.72 -1.89
CA THR A 13 -15.39 -6.43 -2.03
C THR A 13 -15.90 -5.38 -1.04
N VAL A 14 -17.21 -5.33 -0.79
CA VAL A 14 -17.83 -4.45 0.21
C VAL A 14 -17.35 -4.81 1.62
N VAL A 15 -17.31 -6.10 1.97
CA VAL A 15 -16.78 -6.54 3.27
C VAL A 15 -15.31 -6.16 3.43
N ALA A 16 -14.48 -6.35 2.41
CA ALA A 16 -13.07 -5.95 2.44
C ALA A 16 -12.91 -4.42 2.60
N PHE A 17 -13.78 -3.63 1.96
CA PHE A 17 -13.80 -2.19 2.11
C PHE A 17 -14.18 -1.75 3.52
N CYS A 18 -15.21 -2.35 4.11
CA CYS A 18 -15.59 -2.09 5.51
C CYS A 18 -14.45 -2.45 6.49
N LEU A 19 -13.79 -3.58 6.28
CA LEU A 19 -12.64 -3.99 7.10
C LEU A 19 -11.49 -2.98 7.00
N MET A 20 -11.18 -2.52 5.78
CA MET A 20 -10.20 -1.46 5.55
C MET A 20 -10.58 -0.16 6.27
N LEU A 21 -11.84 0.28 6.18
CA LEU A 21 -12.31 1.49 6.86
C LEU A 21 -12.17 1.41 8.37
N VAL A 22 -12.53 0.26 8.98
CA VAL A 22 -12.39 0.04 10.42
C VAL A 22 -10.91 0.06 10.81
N SER A 23 -10.05 -0.66 10.09
CA SER A 23 -8.60 -0.66 10.35
C SER A 23 -7.98 0.73 10.20
N ALA A 24 -8.37 1.48 9.16
CA ALA A 24 -7.87 2.84 8.93
C ALA A 24 -8.32 3.82 10.02
N PHE A 25 -9.59 3.72 10.44
CA PHE A 25 -10.11 4.51 11.55
C PHE A 25 -9.37 4.21 12.86
N LEU A 26 -9.19 2.93 13.19
CA LEU A 26 -8.44 2.53 14.39
C LEU A 26 -7.00 3.04 14.36
N ASN A 27 -6.33 2.93 13.22
CA ASN A 27 -4.97 3.44 13.05
C ASN A 27 -4.91 4.96 13.25
N PHE A 28 -5.85 5.71 12.68
CA PHE A 28 -5.91 7.17 12.85
C PHE A 28 -6.22 7.55 14.30
N PHE A 29 -7.22 6.92 14.91
CA PHE A 29 -7.61 7.16 16.30
C PHE A 29 -6.45 6.91 17.27
N LEU A 30 -5.76 5.78 17.13
CA LEU A 30 -4.60 5.45 17.97
C LEU A 30 -3.43 6.41 17.73
N LEU A 31 -3.18 6.82 16.48
CA LEU A 31 -2.17 7.83 16.19
C LEU A 31 -2.45 9.14 16.93
N THR A 32 -3.70 9.61 16.92
CA THR A 32 -4.09 10.83 17.65
C THR A 32 -3.92 10.64 19.16
N LEU A 33 -4.41 9.53 19.71
CA LEU A 33 -4.33 9.25 21.15
C LEU A 33 -2.87 9.15 21.63
N ILE A 34 -2.01 8.48 20.87
CA ILE A 34 -0.60 8.34 21.21
C ILE A 34 0.11 9.69 21.17
N HIS A 35 -0.24 10.56 20.22
CA HIS A 35 0.33 11.90 20.11
C HIS A 35 0.11 12.76 21.37
N ASP A 36 -0.99 12.53 22.09
CA ASP A 36 -1.30 13.22 23.35
C ASP A 36 -0.52 12.66 24.55
N ILE A 37 -0.17 11.37 24.53
CA ILE A 37 0.45 10.66 25.66
C ILE A 37 1.99 10.66 25.56
N VAL A 38 2.52 10.59 24.33
CA VAL A 38 3.94 10.26 24.11
C VAL A 38 4.89 11.41 24.51
N PRO A 39 6.08 11.12 25.07
CA PRO A 39 7.08 12.13 25.37
C PRO A 39 7.47 12.96 24.15
N ARG A 40 7.86 14.22 24.36
CA ARG A 40 8.14 15.14 23.24
C ARG A 40 9.55 15.06 22.68
N ASN A 41 10.47 14.36 23.34
CA ASN A 41 11.87 14.26 22.93
C ASN A 41 12.03 13.09 21.94
N SER A 42 12.74 13.35 20.82
CA SER A 42 13.05 12.34 19.82
C SER A 42 14.12 11.36 20.34
N LEU A 43 14.05 10.10 19.88
CA LEU A 43 15.10 9.12 20.18
C LEU A 43 16.26 9.23 19.17
N PRO A 44 17.48 8.84 19.58
CA PRO A 44 18.61 8.78 18.66
C PRO A 44 18.37 7.67 17.62
N ASP A 45 18.55 8.03 16.35
CA ASP A 45 18.48 7.11 15.20
C ASP A 45 19.82 7.15 14.44
N ILE A 46 20.28 5.99 13.98
CA ILE A 46 21.58 5.83 13.30
C ILE A 46 21.67 6.74 12.06
N VAL A 47 20.57 6.91 11.32
CA VAL A 47 20.60 7.74 10.11
C VAL A 47 20.72 9.22 10.46
N PHE A 48 20.07 9.70 11.53
CA PHE A 48 20.17 11.09 11.96
C PHE A 48 21.52 11.42 12.59
N MET A 49 22.21 10.42 13.13
CA MET A 49 23.60 10.58 13.60
C MET A 49 24.59 10.76 12.45
N LEU A 50 24.28 10.23 11.26
CA LEU A 50 25.16 10.30 10.09
C LEU A 50 24.81 11.44 9.13
N ILE A 51 23.52 11.70 8.93
CA ILE A 51 22.98 12.66 7.98
C ILE A 51 22.02 13.60 8.71
N PRO A 52 22.24 14.93 8.71
CA PRO A 52 21.32 15.86 9.33
C PRO A 52 19.97 15.84 8.59
N GLN A 53 18.87 15.94 9.35
CA GLN A 53 17.50 15.85 8.83
C GLN A 53 17.24 16.88 7.72
N GLN A 54 16.76 16.42 6.55
CA GLN A 54 16.53 17.25 5.37
C GLN A 54 15.03 17.49 5.14
N ARG A 55 14.53 18.70 5.40
CA ARG A 55 13.09 19.00 5.29
C ARG A 55 12.52 18.87 3.88
N TRP A 56 13.29 19.21 2.85
CA TRP A 56 12.84 19.09 1.45
C TRP A 56 12.54 17.64 1.07
N ALA A 57 13.19 16.66 1.73
CA ALA A 57 13.00 15.24 1.46
C ALA A 57 11.59 14.77 1.85
N TRP A 58 10.93 15.42 2.80
CA TRP A 58 9.54 15.10 3.14
C TRP A 58 8.61 15.34 1.95
N ALA A 59 8.67 16.54 1.37
CA ALA A 59 7.84 16.89 0.20
C ALA A 59 8.11 15.93 -0.99
N VAL A 60 9.36 15.53 -1.18
CA VAL A 60 9.74 14.56 -2.22
C VAL A 60 9.14 13.17 -1.93
N GLY A 61 9.16 12.72 -0.67
CA GLY A 61 8.50 11.49 -0.24
C GLY A 61 7.00 11.49 -0.54
N ASP A 62 6.30 12.58 -0.22
CA ASP A 62 4.85 12.72 -0.48
C ASP A 62 4.54 12.68 -1.98
N VAL A 63 5.36 13.32 -2.82
CA VAL A 63 5.21 13.29 -4.28
C VAL A 63 5.42 11.88 -4.82
N PHE A 64 6.49 11.18 -4.44
CA PHE A 64 6.73 9.81 -4.89
C PHE A 64 5.64 8.84 -4.42
N SER A 65 5.16 8.99 -3.17
CA SER A 65 4.04 8.22 -2.64
C SER A 65 2.77 8.44 -3.47
N THR A 66 2.47 9.70 -3.82
CA THR A 66 1.32 10.07 -4.64
C THR A 66 1.42 9.47 -6.05
N ILE A 67 2.57 9.59 -6.71
CA ILE A 67 2.82 9.00 -8.03
C ILE A 67 2.63 7.48 -7.99
N SER A 68 3.21 6.82 -6.98
CA SER A 68 3.07 5.36 -6.84
C SER A 68 1.62 4.92 -6.63
N SER A 69 0.84 5.71 -5.86
CA SER A 69 -0.58 5.46 -5.62
C SER A 69 -1.43 5.61 -6.90
N ILE A 70 -1.13 6.63 -7.72
CA ILE A 70 -1.80 6.84 -9.02
C ILE A 70 -1.49 5.68 -9.97
N LEU A 71 -0.22 5.29 -10.08
CA LEU A 71 0.19 4.16 -10.92
C LEU A 71 -0.46 2.86 -10.46
N GLY A 72 -0.47 2.60 -9.15
CA GLY A 72 -1.12 1.42 -8.56
C GLY A 72 -2.62 1.38 -8.86
N PHE A 73 -3.32 2.50 -8.69
CA PHE A 73 -4.75 2.59 -8.99
C PHE A 73 -5.04 2.42 -10.49
N ALA A 74 -4.22 3.00 -11.36
CA ALA A 74 -4.33 2.80 -12.80
C ALA A 74 -4.16 1.32 -13.19
N CYS A 75 -3.18 0.62 -12.60
CA CYS A 75 -2.99 -0.82 -12.81
C CYS A 75 -4.23 -1.62 -12.38
N VAL A 76 -4.86 -1.29 -11.25
CA VAL A 76 -6.08 -1.96 -10.78
C VAL A 76 -7.25 -1.72 -11.74
N LEU A 77 -7.45 -0.48 -12.18
CA LEU A 77 -8.53 -0.11 -13.10
C LEU A 77 -8.41 -0.80 -14.46
N LEU A 78 -7.18 -0.92 -14.96
CA LEU A 78 -6.88 -1.53 -16.25
C LEU A 78 -6.82 -3.05 -16.19
N HIS A 79 -6.86 -3.70 -15.02
CA HIS A 79 -6.77 -5.15 -14.94
C HIS A 79 -8.10 -5.82 -15.35
N VAL A 80 -8.06 -6.92 -16.12
CA VAL A 80 -9.27 -7.69 -16.51
C VAL A 80 -10.09 -8.10 -15.30
N ASN A 81 -9.43 -8.63 -14.27
CA ASN A 81 -10.04 -9.05 -13.00
C ASN A 81 -10.03 -7.93 -11.94
N ARG A 82 -10.37 -6.69 -12.32
CA ARG A 82 -10.27 -5.49 -11.47
C ARG A 82 -10.88 -5.63 -10.07
N LEU A 83 -12.05 -6.26 -9.94
CA LEU A 83 -12.71 -6.45 -8.63
C LEU A 83 -11.91 -7.37 -7.70
N ILE A 84 -11.36 -8.45 -8.25
CA ILE A 84 -10.53 -9.40 -7.50
C ILE A 84 -9.24 -8.70 -7.03
N VAL A 85 -8.55 -8.00 -7.93
CA VAL A 85 -7.31 -7.28 -7.59
C VAL A 85 -7.58 -6.14 -6.60
N PHE A 86 -8.66 -5.39 -6.77
CA PHE A 86 -9.05 -4.33 -5.86
C PHE A 86 -9.39 -4.86 -4.46
N ARG A 87 -10.14 -5.96 -4.38
CA ARG A 87 -10.42 -6.64 -3.11
C ARG A 87 -9.14 -7.09 -2.40
N ARG A 88 -8.17 -7.65 -3.14
CA ARG A 88 -6.86 -8.07 -2.61
C ARG A 88 -6.10 -6.88 -2.03
N LEU A 89 -6.10 -5.74 -2.73
CA LEU A 89 -5.50 -4.49 -2.26
C LEU A 89 -6.16 -4.00 -0.96
N LEU A 90 -7.49 -4.02 -0.90
CA LEU A 90 -8.24 -3.65 0.30
C LEU A 90 -7.94 -4.59 1.47
N LEU A 91 -7.91 -5.90 1.25
CA LEU A 91 -7.65 -6.87 2.31
C LEU A 91 -6.22 -6.76 2.86
N LEU A 92 -5.22 -6.70 1.98
CA LEU A 92 -3.82 -6.52 2.37
C LEU A 92 -3.62 -5.19 3.12
N GLY A 93 -4.21 -4.10 2.62
CA GLY A 93 -4.13 -2.82 3.31
C GLY A 93 -4.86 -2.82 4.66
N ALA A 94 -5.99 -3.52 4.78
CA ALA A 94 -6.71 -3.65 6.05
C ALA A 94 -5.89 -4.42 7.10
N ILE A 95 -5.19 -5.48 6.69
CA ILE A 95 -4.27 -6.24 7.55
C ILE A 95 -3.08 -5.37 7.96
N MET A 96 -2.50 -4.61 7.02
CA MET A 96 -1.39 -3.70 7.30
C MET A 96 -1.76 -2.59 8.27
N TYR A 97 -2.88 -1.90 8.06
CA TYR A 97 -3.36 -0.86 8.98
C TYR A 97 -3.76 -1.44 10.33
N GLY A 98 -4.36 -2.64 10.37
CA GLY A 98 -4.69 -3.34 11.61
C GLY A 98 -3.45 -3.70 12.42
N LEU A 99 -2.42 -4.25 11.78
CA LEU A 99 -1.16 -4.56 12.44
C LEU A 99 -0.44 -3.29 12.91
N ARG A 100 -0.47 -2.22 12.12
CA ARG A 100 0.06 -0.91 12.53
C ARG A 100 -0.65 -0.39 13.77
N ALA A 101 -1.98 -0.43 13.80
CA ALA A 101 -2.78 -0.06 14.97
C ALA A 101 -2.36 -0.88 16.21
N VAL A 102 -2.26 -2.21 16.09
CA VAL A 102 -1.83 -3.09 17.19
C VAL A 102 -0.42 -2.73 17.66
N VAL A 103 0.54 -2.61 16.75
CA VAL A 103 1.93 -2.25 17.10
C VAL A 103 1.98 -0.90 17.78
N MET A 104 1.28 0.12 17.27
CA MET A 104 1.23 1.43 17.88
C MET A 104 0.60 1.41 19.28
N SER A 105 -0.44 0.59 19.50
CA SER A 105 -1.06 0.46 20.82
C SER A 105 -0.15 -0.17 21.88
N VAL A 106 0.77 -1.05 21.47
CA VAL A 106 1.71 -1.73 22.38
C VAL A 106 3.03 -0.97 22.51
N THR A 107 3.51 -0.39 21.40
CA THR A 107 4.79 0.31 21.29
C THR A 107 4.60 1.66 20.61
N PHE A 108 4.60 2.73 21.41
CA PHE A 108 4.53 4.10 20.92
C PHE A 108 5.92 4.74 20.88
N LEU A 109 6.36 5.18 19.69
CA LEU A 109 7.59 5.95 19.53
C LEU A 109 7.25 7.45 19.45
N PRO A 110 8.00 8.33 20.15
CA PRO A 110 7.84 9.79 20.01
C PRO A 110 8.24 10.22 18.59
N PRO A 111 7.74 11.33 18.06
CA PRO A 111 8.13 11.78 16.72
C PRO A 111 9.65 11.95 16.58
N SER A 112 10.18 11.59 15.41
CA SER A 112 11.63 11.57 15.10
C SER A 112 12.26 12.95 14.90
N PHE A 113 11.47 14.03 14.90
CA PHE A 113 11.97 15.39 14.72
C PHE A 113 12.59 15.98 15.99
N GLU A 114 13.79 16.53 15.86
CA GLU A 114 14.57 17.09 16.97
C GLU A 114 14.19 18.55 17.31
N HIS A 115 13.68 19.33 16.34
CA HIS A 115 13.23 20.73 16.52
C HIS A 115 11.79 20.96 16.00
N LYS A 116 10.81 20.94 16.91
CA LYS A 116 9.36 21.07 16.58
C LYS A 116 8.91 22.51 16.31
N SER A 117 9.66 23.52 16.78
CA SER A 117 9.34 24.96 16.68
C SER A 117 9.45 25.53 15.26
N GLU A 118 10.03 24.78 14.31
CA GLU A 118 10.17 25.21 12.91
C GLU A 118 9.26 24.43 11.95
N VAL A 119 8.36 23.58 12.47
CA VAL A 119 7.38 22.80 11.68
C VAL A 119 5.99 23.46 11.74
N CYS A 120 5.98 24.80 11.76
CA CYS A 120 4.81 25.55 11.31
C CYS A 120 5.07 25.95 9.86
N LEU A 121 4.29 25.43 8.93
CA LEU A 121 4.40 25.77 7.51
C LEU A 121 4.24 27.30 7.34
N PRO A 122 5.23 28.04 6.79
CA PRO A 122 4.96 29.38 6.31
C PRO A 122 3.94 29.30 5.16
N GLN A 123 3.11 30.34 5.01
CA GLN A 123 2.10 30.39 3.93
C GLN A 123 2.77 30.16 2.57
N VAL A 124 2.33 29.12 1.87
CA VAL A 124 2.76 28.83 0.50
C VAL A 124 2.30 29.97 -0.40
N ASN A 125 3.28 30.73 -0.91
CA ASN A 125 3.02 31.72 -1.95
C ASN A 125 2.85 30.99 -3.28
N ARG A 126 1.71 31.21 -3.95
CA ARG A 126 1.34 30.54 -5.21
C ARG A 126 2.23 30.99 -6.38
N THR A 127 3.35 30.31 -6.61
CA THR A 127 4.04 30.32 -7.93
C THR A 127 5.00 29.16 -8.20
N ALA A 128 5.13 28.15 -7.33
CA ALA A 128 5.93 26.96 -7.61
C ALA A 128 5.05 25.72 -7.82
N MET A 129 4.19 25.77 -8.84
CA MET A 129 3.38 24.64 -9.30
C MET A 129 3.61 24.38 -10.78
N TYR A 130 4.88 24.39 -11.23
CA TYR A 130 5.25 24.02 -12.60
C TYR A 130 6.67 23.46 -12.65
N THR A 131 6.78 22.15 -12.44
CA THR A 131 7.79 21.26 -13.05
C THR A 131 7.47 19.81 -12.64
N MET A 132 6.33 19.30 -13.12
CA MET A 132 6.04 17.87 -13.11
C MET A 132 5.50 17.49 -14.47
N GLU A 133 6.41 17.11 -15.37
CA GLU A 133 6.06 16.38 -16.58
C GLU A 133 7.33 15.70 -17.12
N ILE A 134 7.18 14.45 -17.56
CA ILE A 134 8.16 13.60 -18.27
C ILE A 134 9.07 12.74 -17.38
N ALA A 135 8.62 11.52 -17.08
CA ALA A 135 9.09 10.33 -17.82
C ALA A 135 8.56 9.05 -17.16
N SER A 136 7.66 8.37 -17.87
CA SER A 136 7.09 7.09 -17.47
C SER A 136 7.99 5.89 -17.80
N SER A 137 7.98 4.94 -16.86
CA SER A 137 8.10 3.48 -17.03
C SER A 137 9.41 2.88 -17.55
N TRP A 138 10.32 2.62 -16.60
CA TRP A 138 10.94 1.31 -16.25
C TRP A 138 11.42 1.37 -14.78
N LEU A 139 10.66 2.07 -13.91
CA LEU A 139 11.21 2.67 -12.68
C LEU A 139 10.23 2.70 -11.48
N ALA A 140 9.27 1.79 -11.37
CA ALA A 140 8.40 1.73 -10.17
C ALA A 140 9.20 1.40 -8.89
N ALA A 141 10.17 0.48 -9.00
CA ALA A 141 11.05 0.12 -7.88
C ALA A 141 11.95 1.29 -7.42
N PRO A 142 12.67 2.01 -8.30
CA PRO A 142 13.45 3.17 -7.86
C PRO A 142 12.57 4.31 -7.33
N ILE A 143 11.37 4.56 -7.87
CA ILE A 143 10.44 5.54 -7.27
C ILE A 143 10.11 5.17 -5.83
N LEU A 144 9.85 3.88 -5.56
CA LEU A 144 9.59 3.39 -4.22
C LEU A 144 10.84 3.52 -3.33
N ILE A 145 12.01 3.14 -3.82
CA ILE A 145 13.28 3.21 -3.08
C ILE A 145 13.64 4.66 -2.75
N PHE A 146 13.52 5.58 -3.72
CA PHE A 146 13.77 7.00 -3.51
C PHE A 146 12.72 7.63 -2.59
N GLY A 147 11.45 7.25 -2.70
CA GLY A 147 10.40 7.68 -1.78
C GLY A 147 10.67 7.24 -0.34
N VAL A 148 10.99 5.97 -0.14
CA VAL A 148 11.33 5.41 1.19
C VAL A 148 12.59 6.07 1.76
N ALA A 149 13.63 6.24 0.95
CA ALA A 149 14.86 6.92 1.37
C ALA A 149 14.59 8.38 1.75
N ALA A 150 13.75 9.09 0.99
CA ALA A 150 13.36 10.47 1.26
C ALA A 150 12.58 10.59 2.59
N LEU A 151 11.70 9.64 2.90
CA LEU A 151 10.98 9.59 4.18
C LEU A 151 11.93 9.41 5.36
N VAL A 152 12.93 8.52 5.27
CA VAL A 152 13.92 8.35 6.34
C VAL A 152 14.77 9.61 6.49
N VAL A 153 15.37 10.12 5.41
CA VAL A 153 16.26 11.29 5.44
C VAL A 153 15.53 12.57 5.89
N SER A 154 14.21 12.64 5.69
CA SER A 154 13.41 13.77 6.16
C SER A 154 13.28 13.87 7.67
N GLY A 155 13.54 12.79 8.41
CA GLY A 155 13.24 12.70 9.82
C GLY A 155 11.76 12.46 10.12
N GLY A 156 10.93 12.15 9.11
CA GLY A 156 9.49 11.87 9.29
C GLY A 156 9.20 10.49 9.87
N HIS A 157 10.10 9.52 9.68
CA HIS A 157 10.00 8.17 10.24
C HIS A 157 11.36 7.71 10.78
N TYR A 158 11.34 6.88 11.82
CA TYR A 158 12.55 6.19 12.28
C TYR A 158 13.00 5.14 11.26
N THR A 159 14.30 4.94 11.17
CA THR A 159 14.88 3.91 10.30
C THR A 159 14.37 2.53 10.69
N MET A 160 14.24 2.27 12.00
CA MET A 160 13.70 0.99 12.50
C MET A 160 12.25 0.77 12.08
N ASP A 161 11.41 1.81 12.09
CA ASP A 161 10.01 1.75 11.63
C ASP A 161 9.95 1.31 10.16
N VAL A 162 10.79 1.90 9.31
CA VAL A 162 10.87 1.55 7.88
C VAL A 162 11.37 0.13 7.65
N LEU A 163 12.38 -0.34 8.39
CA LEU A 163 12.91 -1.70 8.26
C LEU A 163 11.88 -2.76 8.69
N ILE A 164 11.24 -2.55 9.84
CA ILE A 164 10.17 -3.44 10.33
C ILE A 164 9.00 -3.42 9.35
N ALA A 165 8.59 -2.24 8.87
CA ALA A 165 7.50 -2.10 7.92
C ALA A 165 7.78 -2.83 6.60
N TYR A 166 9.00 -2.70 6.05
CA TYR A 166 9.40 -3.44 4.85
C TYR A 166 9.36 -4.95 5.10
N TRP A 167 9.99 -5.44 6.18
CA TRP A 167 10.01 -6.85 6.53
C TRP A 167 8.59 -7.42 6.68
N LEU A 168 7.74 -6.75 7.47
CA LEU A 168 6.38 -7.18 7.75
C LEU A 168 5.51 -7.18 6.48
N THR A 169 5.59 -6.12 5.68
CA THR A 169 4.82 -5.97 4.44
C THR A 169 5.20 -7.06 3.44
N SER A 170 6.51 -7.32 3.25
CA SER A 170 6.97 -8.40 2.38
C SER A 170 6.48 -9.77 2.87
N HIS A 171 6.58 -10.06 4.17
CA HIS A 171 6.13 -11.35 4.72
C HIS A 171 4.64 -11.57 4.51
N ILE A 172 3.81 -10.56 4.77
CA ILE A 172 2.36 -10.68 4.60
C ILE A 172 1.98 -10.76 3.13
N PHE A 173 2.64 -10.00 2.27
CA PHE A 173 2.44 -10.08 0.83
C PHE A 173 2.76 -11.48 0.29
N TYR A 174 3.92 -12.05 0.63
CA TYR A 174 4.31 -13.38 0.17
C TYR A 174 3.45 -14.48 0.80
N ALA A 175 3.17 -14.41 2.10
CA ALA A 175 2.28 -15.36 2.77
C ALA A 175 0.88 -15.35 2.14
N TYR A 176 0.35 -14.17 1.80
CA TYR A 176 -0.92 -14.04 1.09
C TYR A 176 -0.85 -14.76 -0.26
N HIS A 177 0.13 -14.42 -1.12
CA HIS A 177 0.22 -15.00 -2.46
C HIS A 177 0.50 -16.51 -2.46
N GLN A 178 1.31 -17.00 -1.52
CA GLN A 178 1.63 -18.42 -1.39
C GLN A 178 0.40 -19.28 -1.05
N ILE A 179 -0.58 -18.74 -0.30
CA ILE A 179 -1.85 -19.44 -0.03
C ILE A 179 -2.59 -19.75 -1.34
N PHE A 180 -2.53 -18.86 -2.34
CA PHE A 180 -3.28 -18.99 -3.60
C PHE A 180 -2.53 -19.73 -4.69
N GLU A 181 -1.19 -19.71 -4.64
CA GLU A 181 -0.36 -20.54 -5.51
C GLU A 181 -0.54 -22.05 -5.19
N THR A 182 -0.89 -22.36 -3.95
CA THR A 182 -1.25 -23.73 -3.54
C THR A 182 -2.65 -24.11 -4.06
N PRO A 183 -2.83 -25.28 -4.71
CA PRO A 183 -4.14 -25.75 -5.19
C PRO A 183 -5.17 -25.85 -4.06
N SER A 184 -6.43 -25.54 -4.35
CA SER A 184 -7.50 -25.49 -3.33
C SER A 184 -7.63 -26.77 -2.50
N SER A 185 -7.34 -27.94 -3.07
CA SER A 185 -7.38 -29.24 -2.38
C SER A 185 -6.28 -29.43 -1.33
N GLN A 186 -5.13 -28.75 -1.47
CA GLN A 186 -3.97 -28.89 -0.60
C GLN A 186 -3.84 -27.71 0.39
N ARG A 187 -4.68 -26.67 0.25
CA ARG A 187 -4.61 -25.47 1.09
C ARG A 187 -4.87 -25.73 2.57
N SER A 188 -5.71 -26.70 2.93
CA SER A 188 -6.01 -27.02 4.35
C SER A 188 -4.82 -27.64 5.07
N ASP A 189 -4.01 -28.38 4.32
CA ASP A 189 -2.92 -29.19 4.88
C ASP A 189 -1.59 -28.45 4.84
N ALA A 190 -1.51 -27.37 4.07
CA ALA A 190 -0.34 -26.51 3.98
C ALA A 190 -0.04 -25.84 5.35
N PRO A 191 1.24 -25.65 5.74
CA PRO A 191 1.59 -25.00 7.00
C PRO A 191 0.98 -23.61 7.21
N LEU A 192 0.69 -22.88 6.12
CA LEU A 192 0.05 -21.55 6.16
C LEU A 192 -1.41 -21.60 6.64
N SER A 193 -2.07 -22.77 6.62
CA SER A 193 -3.43 -22.94 7.15
C SER A 193 -3.53 -22.68 8.65
N LYS A 194 -2.38 -22.75 9.35
CA LYS A 194 -2.27 -22.51 10.80
C LYS A 194 -2.21 -21.03 11.16
N LEU A 195 -2.13 -20.12 10.19
CA LEU A 195 -2.12 -18.68 10.45
C LEU A 195 -3.51 -18.22 10.92
N TRP A 196 -3.56 -17.34 11.92
CA TRP A 196 -4.82 -16.87 12.51
C TRP A 196 -5.77 -16.17 11.51
N TRP A 197 -5.21 -15.55 10.47
CA TRP A 197 -5.92 -14.83 9.42
C TRP A 197 -6.19 -15.69 8.17
N TYR A 198 -5.80 -16.97 8.19
CA TYR A 198 -5.98 -17.90 7.07
C TYR A 198 -7.44 -18.04 6.65
N TYR A 199 -8.35 -18.27 7.61
CA TYR A 199 -9.78 -18.44 7.31
C TYR A 199 -10.41 -17.22 6.67
N LEU A 200 -9.94 -16.02 7.04
CA LEU A 200 -10.35 -14.77 6.43
C LEU A 200 -9.95 -14.75 4.95
N CYS A 201 -8.68 -15.02 4.65
CA CYS A 201 -8.17 -15.08 3.28
C CYS A 201 -8.82 -16.17 2.45
N TRP A 202 -9.04 -17.35 3.04
CA TRP A 202 -9.72 -18.46 2.39
C TRP A 202 -11.13 -18.09 1.96
N TRP A 203 -11.90 -17.40 2.80
CA TRP A 203 -13.26 -16.98 2.47
C TRP A 203 -13.28 -15.96 1.31
N PHE A 204 -12.40 -14.97 1.35
CA PHE A 204 -12.31 -13.94 0.30
C PHE A 204 -11.94 -14.52 -1.07
N GLU A 205 -11.16 -15.60 -1.10
CA GLU A 205 -10.59 -16.14 -2.36
C GLU A 205 -11.20 -17.49 -2.79
N LYS A 206 -12.20 -17.99 -2.07
CA LYS A 206 -12.91 -19.26 -2.38
C LYS A 206 -13.45 -19.34 -3.82
N ASP A 207 -13.90 -18.22 -4.38
CA ASP A 207 -14.55 -18.17 -5.70
C ASP A 207 -13.56 -17.79 -6.83
N VAL A 208 -12.29 -17.59 -6.50
CA VAL A 208 -11.24 -17.24 -7.47
C VAL A 208 -10.62 -18.52 -8.02
N PRO A 209 -10.41 -18.62 -9.35
CA PRO A 209 -9.75 -19.79 -9.94
C PRO A 209 -8.34 -20.01 -9.38
N ASP A 210 -7.95 -21.28 -9.30
CA ASP A 210 -6.63 -21.69 -8.81
C ASP A 210 -5.51 -21.22 -9.75
N GLY A 211 -4.37 -20.84 -9.16
CA GLY A 211 -3.18 -20.39 -9.87
C GLY A 211 -3.05 -18.87 -10.01
N PRO A 212 -1.95 -18.40 -10.64
CA PRO A 212 -1.71 -16.98 -10.84
C PRO A 212 -2.74 -16.39 -11.82
N LEU A 213 -3.21 -15.18 -11.51
CA LEU A 213 -4.06 -14.43 -12.44
C LEU A 213 -3.25 -14.07 -13.68
N ALA A 214 -3.83 -14.28 -14.87
CA ALA A 214 -3.21 -13.84 -16.12
C ALA A 214 -3.04 -12.32 -16.11
N ASN A 215 -1.84 -11.85 -16.46
CA ASN A 215 -1.52 -10.42 -16.54
C ASN A 215 -2.07 -9.81 -17.84
N GLU A 216 -3.40 -9.70 -17.91
CA GLU A 216 -4.12 -9.13 -19.05
C GLU A 216 -4.84 -7.85 -18.63
N TRP A 217 -4.72 -6.81 -19.44
CA TRP A 217 -5.34 -5.51 -19.21
C TRP A 217 -6.58 -5.33 -20.09
N ASP A 218 -7.63 -4.70 -19.57
CA ASP A 218 -8.83 -4.34 -20.30
C ASP A 218 -9.20 -2.88 -20.05
N TRP A 219 -9.56 -2.17 -21.11
CA TRP A 219 -9.96 -0.77 -21.02
C TRP A 219 -11.44 -0.70 -20.58
N PRO A 220 -11.77 -0.13 -19.41
CA PRO A 220 -13.10 -0.26 -18.82
C PRO A 220 -14.19 0.57 -19.51
N PHE A 221 -13.83 1.51 -20.39
CA PHE A 221 -14.78 2.42 -21.04
C PHE A 221 -14.92 2.12 -22.53
N SER A 222 -16.07 2.43 -23.13
CA SER A 222 -16.25 2.23 -24.58
C SER A 222 -15.42 3.19 -25.43
N LYS A 223 -14.98 4.31 -24.85
CA LYS A 223 -14.17 5.37 -25.48
C LYS A 223 -13.12 5.87 -24.48
N PRO A 224 -12.02 6.48 -24.95
CA PRO A 224 -11.61 6.65 -26.35
C PRO A 224 -10.95 5.39 -26.94
N ILE A 225 -11.13 5.19 -28.25
CA ILE A 225 -10.66 3.99 -28.99
C ILE A 225 -9.12 3.89 -28.95
N ILE A 226 -8.42 5.03 -28.97
CA ILE A 226 -6.95 5.10 -28.90
C ILE A 226 -6.40 4.40 -27.65
N LEU A 227 -7.06 4.59 -26.49
CA LEU A 227 -6.66 3.96 -25.24
C LEU A 227 -6.93 2.45 -25.26
N LYS A 228 -8.02 2.02 -25.89
CA LYS A 228 -8.33 0.61 -26.09
C LYS A 228 -7.28 -0.07 -26.99
N ASP A 229 -6.88 0.58 -28.08
CA ASP A 229 -5.85 0.09 -28.99
C ASP A 229 -4.48 0.04 -28.32
N PHE A 230 -4.15 1.05 -27.50
CA PHE A 230 -2.94 1.05 -26.68
C PHE A 230 -2.90 -0.12 -25.71
N VAL A 231 -3.99 -0.35 -24.96
CA VAL A 231 -4.11 -1.48 -24.02
C VAL A 231 -3.98 -2.82 -24.75
N SER A 232 -4.61 -2.97 -25.91
CA SER A 232 -4.47 -4.18 -26.73
C SER A 232 -3.03 -4.41 -27.19
N LYS A 233 -2.30 -3.35 -27.54
CA LYS A 233 -0.88 -3.42 -27.94
C LYS A 233 0.05 -3.74 -26.75
N VAL A 234 -0.30 -3.29 -25.55
CA VAL A 234 0.41 -3.66 -24.32
C VAL A 234 0.19 -5.14 -24.02
N ASN A 235 -1.04 -5.64 -24.10
CA ASN A 235 -1.34 -7.06 -23.90
C ASN A 235 -0.58 -7.98 -24.85
N SER A 236 -0.42 -7.60 -26.13
CA SER A 236 0.35 -8.40 -27.08
C SER A 236 1.85 -8.48 -26.77
N ARG A 237 2.37 -7.61 -25.90
CA ARG A 237 3.76 -7.66 -25.41
C ARG A 237 3.90 -8.36 -24.06
N LEU A 238 2.80 -8.57 -23.34
CA LEU A 238 2.77 -9.22 -22.03
C LEU A 238 2.57 -10.75 -22.12
N ARG A 239 2.07 -11.26 -23.27
CA ARG A 239 2.09 -12.68 -23.64
C ARG A 239 3.41 -13.09 -24.27
#